data_AF-A0A2V3U032-F1
#
_entry.id   AF-A0A2V3U032-F1
#
_cell.length_a   1.000
_cell.length_b   1.000
_cell.length_c   1.000
_cell.angle_alpha   90.00
_cell.angle_beta   90.00
_cell.angle_gamma   90.00
#
_symmetry.space_group_name_H-M   'P 1'
#
loop_
_entity.id
_entity.type
_entity.pdbx_description
1 polymer ?
#
loop_
_entity_poly.entity_id
_entity_poly.type
_entity_poly.pdbx_seq_one_letter_code
_entity_poly.pdbx_strand_id
1 'polypeptide(L)'
;MTTEWSLGDEAEQAQWANATMHLRDFQPLLPAEAEVVARLLSGDFDRLGDGSRPEHADPTRVIRAPFLRFLMLGGEPGCRPHEKGVRISGAWITDVLDLEACRVFRDIGLNDCHFELAPILRAAIINRLFLDGSRLPGLQAERLEARGGIYLRGAEINGAVNVAQSRFGGNLECDGATLRSPGGYALLASSLEVRNVLLRGATIRGGVNLSSALLSADFDCAGASIASAEGSAIDASAIETNGSVVLRSARIEGEMRLTASAIDGDVDCSGASLRNPDGMGLELSRATVKGAFFLRREAGIFGVLALTGASIGTIHDDVPSWPESGNLLLNRCRYGAFIDGPVDAKSRLDWLARQAPERWGEDFWPQPYEQLASVFREMGHGEDARAVLVVKERLQRRARRQRAHNRALRALLGATDGILGITLAYGRQPLLAFVWLLLFWALGVAVFTYAEHRGAIMPNSAVVLRSPEWTLCGVPRTEQRSLLATQQTQGLAEPGQSQLGCFRQRWEASSYPDFNPSMYSLDTLLPVLDMGQKAFWRPNPLVPGGLVAINYFYFQSIIGWALSLLAVAGFSGLVKSP
;
A
#
# COMPACT_ATOMS: atom_id res chain seq x y z
N MET A 1 -31.10 31.76 14.06
CA MET A 1 -32.42 31.67 14.72
C MET A 1 -32.21 30.97 16.04
N THR A 2 -32.19 31.76 17.10
CA THR A 2 -32.09 31.36 18.49
C THR A 2 -33.42 30.75 18.92
N THR A 3 -33.47 29.44 19.14
CA THR A 3 -34.60 28.79 19.80
C THR A 3 -34.37 28.80 21.29
N GLU A 4 -35.14 29.64 21.97
CA GLU A 4 -35.29 29.72 23.41
C GLU A 4 -35.65 28.35 24.00
N TRP A 5 -34.80 27.83 24.88
CA TRP A 5 -35.09 26.72 25.79
C TRP A 5 -35.94 27.23 26.95
N SER A 6 -37.18 27.60 26.65
CA SER A 6 -38.12 28.16 27.61
C SER A 6 -39.01 27.05 28.18
N LEU A 7 -38.73 26.66 29.42
CA LEU A 7 -39.75 26.32 30.44
C LEU A 7 -40.66 25.10 30.17
N GLY A 8 -40.14 24.03 29.55
CA GLY A 8 -40.77 22.69 29.58
C GLY A 8 -40.34 21.81 30.77
N ASP A 9 -39.24 22.18 31.43
CA ASP A 9 -38.53 21.33 32.40
C ASP A 9 -39.25 21.12 33.75
N GLU A 10 -40.11 22.04 34.20
CA GLU A 10 -40.79 21.90 35.49
C GLU A 10 -41.94 20.86 35.47
N ALA A 11 -42.56 20.63 34.30
CA ALA A 11 -43.66 19.67 34.14
C ALA A 11 -43.16 18.23 33.90
N GLU A 12 -41.99 18.06 33.26
CA GLU A 12 -41.32 16.76 33.10
C GLU A 12 -40.67 16.30 34.42
N GLN A 13 -40.23 17.25 35.25
CA GLN A 13 -39.73 17.01 36.62
C GLN A 13 -40.80 16.48 37.60
N ALA A 14 -42.10 16.63 37.29
CA ALA A 14 -43.18 16.21 38.18
C ALA A 14 -43.72 14.78 37.92
N GLN A 15 -43.42 14.14 36.77
CA GLN A 15 -44.30 13.06 36.29
C GLN A 15 -43.82 11.61 36.43
N TRP A 16 -42.53 11.30 36.62
CA TRP A 16 -42.08 9.90 36.85
C TRP A 16 -41.23 9.67 38.12
N ALA A 17 -40.92 10.73 38.87
CA ALA A 17 -39.98 10.71 40.00
C ALA A 17 -40.68 10.89 41.36
N ASN A 18 -41.73 10.12 41.63
CA ASN A 18 -41.80 9.49 42.95
C ASN A 18 -41.12 8.14 42.77
N ALA A 19 -39.90 8.01 43.31
CA ALA A 19 -39.26 6.71 43.44
C ALA A 19 -40.29 5.75 44.06
N THR A 20 -40.62 4.66 43.36
CA THR A 20 -41.53 3.62 43.89
C THR A 20 -40.96 2.93 45.12
N MET A 21 -39.68 3.18 45.44
CA MET A 21 -38.96 2.65 46.58
C MET A 21 -38.56 3.78 47.54
N HIS A 22 -38.70 3.50 48.83
CA HIS A 22 -38.29 4.34 49.95
C HIS A 22 -37.15 3.66 50.73
N LEU A 23 -36.42 4.41 51.56
CA LEU A 23 -35.33 3.83 52.36
C LEU A 23 -35.83 2.69 53.28
N ARG A 24 -37.07 2.79 53.76
CA ARG A 24 -37.72 1.77 54.59
C ARG A 24 -37.86 0.40 53.90
N ASP A 25 -37.92 0.37 52.56
CA ASP A 25 -38.07 -0.88 51.81
C ASP A 25 -36.78 -1.71 51.82
N PHE A 26 -35.67 -1.09 52.25
CA PHE A 26 -34.38 -1.73 52.45
C PHE A 26 -34.12 -2.08 53.92
N GLN A 27 -35.03 -1.83 54.85
CA GLN A 27 -34.78 -2.15 56.27
C GLN A 27 -34.90 -3.66 56.57
N PRO A 28 -34.04 -4.24 57.43
CA PRO A 28 -32.88 -3.60 58.05
C PRO A 28 -31.76 -3.34 57.03
N LEU A 29 -31.15 -2.15 57.10
CA LEU A 29 -29.98 -1.83 56.26
C LEU A 29 -28.81 -2.74 56.60
N LEU A 30 -28.07 -3.16 55.57
CA LEU A 30 -26.80 -3.84 55.75
C LEU A 30 -25.76 -2.86 56.33
N PRO A 31 -24.72 -3.34 57.04
CA PRO A 31 -23.69 -2.46 57.61
C PRO A 31 -23.06 -1.51 56.58
N ALA A 32 -22.77 -1.99 55.37
CA ALA A 32 -22.24 -1.17 54.29
C ALA A 32 -23.22 -0.10 53.80
N GLU A 33 -24.51 -0.45 53.66
CA GLU A 33 -25.55 0.48 53.23
C GLU A 33 -25.78 1.58 54.28
N ALA A 34 -25.73 1.23 55.57
CA ALA A 34 -25.79 2.20 56.66
C ALA A 34 -24.59 3.16 56.64
N GLU A 35 -23.39 2.66 56.34
CA GLU A 35 -22.19 3.49 56.17
C GLU A 35 -22.32 4.44 54.97
N VAL A 36 -22.83 3.95 53.83
CA VAL A 36 -23.11 4.79 52.65
C VAL A 36 -24.12 5.89 53.02
N VAL A 37 -25.26 5.56 53.64
CA VAL A 37 -26.26 6.56 54.07
C VAL A 37 -25.64 7.63 54.97
N ALA A 38 -24.78 7.21 55.92
CA ALA A 38 -24.11 8.13 56.84
C ALA A 38 -23.13 9.10 56.14
N ARG A 39 -22.63 8.75 54.95
CA ARG A 39 -21.62 9.52 54.21
C ARG A 39 -22.11 10.09 52.88
N LEU A 40 -23.40 9.95 52.55
CA LEU A 40 -24.01 10.44 51.30
C LEU A 40 -23.71 11.91 50.95
N LEU A 41 -23.46 12.76 51.94
CA LEU A 41 -23.19 14.20 51.78
C LEU A 41 -21.71 14.57 51.73
N SER A 42 -20.79 13.61 51.86
CA SER A 42 -19.35 13.88 51.88
C SER A 42 -18.81 14.30 50.49
N GLY A 43 -19.37 13.70 49.42
CA GLY A 43 -18.90 13.91 48.04
C GLY A 43 -17.57 13.24 47.70
N ASP A 44 -16.97 12.51 48.65
CA ASP A 44 -15.80 11.67 48.43
C ASP A 44 -16.23 10.22 48.11
N PHE A 45 -15.28 9.35 47.77
CA PHE A 45 -15.60 7.93 47.60
C PHE A 45 -15.90 7.32 48.97
N ASP A 46 -17.08 6.76 49.13
CA ASP A 46 -17.43 5.91 50.27
C ASP A 46 -16.58 4.64 50.19
N ARG A 47 -15.45 4.68 50.91
CA ARG A 47 -14.49 3.58 51.00
C ARG A 47 -15.00 2.56 51.99
N LEU A 48 -15.41 1.40 51.48
CA LEU A 48 -15.87 0.27 52.28
C LEU A 48 -14.71 -0.68 52.57
N GLY A 49 -14.55 -1.05 53.84
CA GLY A 49 -13.41 -1.85 54.29
C GLY A 49 -12.07 -1.16 54.00
N ASP A 50 -11.15 -1.87 53.36
CA ASP A 50 -9.87 -1.34 52.89
C ASP A 50 -9.97 -0.65 51.51
N GLY A 51 -11.15 -0.58 50.90
CA GLY A 51 -11.38 0.04 49.60
C GLY A 51 -10.81 -0.71 48.39
N SER A 52 -10.12 -1.84 48.58
CA SER A 52 -9.68 -2.68 47.47
C SER A 52 -10.82 -3.55 46.98
N ARG A 53 -10.69 -4.22 45.83
CA ARG A 53 -11.75 -5.12 45.37
C ARG A 53 -11.97 -6.31 46.32
N PRO A 54 -13.20 -6.56 46.84
CA PRO A 54 -13.45 -7.67 47.74
C PRO A 54 -13.41 -9.02 47.02
N GLU A 55 -12.76 -10.01 47.64
CA GLU A 55 -12.69 -11.39 47.12
C GLU A 55 -13.87 -12.27 47.54
N HIS A 56 -14.51 -11.94 48.67
CA HIS A 56 -15.64 -12.67 49.24
C HIS A 56 -16.71 -11.68 49.74
N ALA A 57 -17.96 -12.16 49.85
CA ALA A 57 -19.08 -11.38 50.36
C ALA A 57 -18.96 -11.15 51.88
N ASP A 58 -18.36 -10.02 52.26
CA ASP A 58 -18.29 -9.53 53.65
C ASP A 58 -19.49 -8.63 53.96
N PRO A 59 -20.29 -8.89 55.02
CA PRO A 59 -21.44 -8.05 55.39
C PRO A 59 -21.11 -6.55 55.55
N THR A 60 -19.87 -6.19 55.86
CA THR A 60 -19.41 -4.79 55.97
C THR A 60 -19.17 -4.11 54.61
N ARG A 61 -19.26 -4.88 53.52
CA ARG A 61 -18.98 -4.44 52.14
C ARG A 61 -20.11 -4.78 51.17
N VAL A 62 -21.09 -5.60 51.59
CA VAL A 62 -22.21 -6.04 50.76
C VAL A 62 -23.27 -4.94 50.66
N ILE A 63 -23.61 -4.58 49.43
CA ILE A 63 -24.66 -3.61 49.11
C ILE A 63 -25.61 -4.22 48.08
N ARG A 64 -26.92 -4.06 48.30
CA ARG A 64 -27.93 -4.48 47.33
C ARG A 64 -28.00 -3.52 46.16
N ALA A 65 -28.00 -4.01 44.93
CA ALA A 65 -28.08 -3.17 43.74
C ALA A 65 -29.37 -2.32 43.65
N PRO A 66 -30.56 -2.78 44.07
CA PRO A 66 -31.76 -1.94 44.16
C PRO A 66 -31.60 -0.73 45.08
N PHE A 67 -30.81 -0.83 46.16
CA PHE A 67 -30.50 0.31 47.03
C PHE A 67 -29.63 1.35 46.31
N LEU A 68 -28.63 0.91 45.56
CA LEU A 68 -27.82 1.79 44.70
C LEU A 68 -28.68 2.50 43.65
N ARG A 69 -29.56 1.76 42.97
CA ARG A 69 -30.52 2.31 42.01
C ARG A 69 -31.36 3.42 42.65
N PHE A 70 -31.92 3.18 43.84
CA PHE A 70 -32.70 4.18 44.57
C PHE A 70 -31.93 5.47 44.80
N LEU A 71 -30.67 5.38 45.27
CA LEU A 71 -29.81 6.56 45.46
C LEU A 71 -29.49 7.26 44.14
N MET A 72 -29.15 6.52 43.09
CA MET A 72 -28.80 7.06 41.77
C MET A 72 -29.95 7.81 41.10
N LEU A 73 -31.19 7.40 41.34
CA LEU A 73 -32.39 8.08 40.85
C LEU A 73 -32.81 9.30 41.69
N GLY A 74 -32.00 9.66 42.69
CA GLY A 74 -32.15 10.89 43.48
C GLY A 74 -32.48 10.66 44.96
N GLY A 75 -32.76 9.41 45.36
CA GLY A 75 -33.15 9.07 46.74
C GLY A 75 -34.43 9.76 47.19
N GLU A 76 -34.58 9.93 48.51
CA GLU A 76 -35.69 10.66 49.13
C GLU A 76 -35.17 11.78 50.05
N PRO A 77 -36.01 12.75 50.46
CA PRO A 77 -35.60 13.80 51.39
C PRO A 77 -34.90 13.22 52.65
N GLY A 78 -33.70 13.71 52.96
CA GLY A 78 -32.85 13.19 54.06
C GLY A 78 -31.86 12.09 53.64
N CYS A 79 -32.01 11.49 52.46
CA CYS A 79 -31.11 10.48 51.90
C CYS A 79 -30.81 10.74 50.42
N ARG A 80 -30.64 12.01 50.05
CA ARG A 80 -30.23 12.41 48.70
C ARG A 80 -28.71 12.30 48.57
N PRO A 81 -28.18 11.75 47.47
CA PRO A 81 -26.74 11.72 47.25
C PRO A 81 -26.18 13.13 47.04
N HIS A 82 -24.89 13.30 47.32
CA HIS A 82 -24.14 14.50 47.00
C HIS A 82 -24.26 14.89 45.52
N GLU A 83 -24.06 16.17 45.18
CA GLU A 83 -24.08 16.71 43.81
C GLU A 83 -23.03 16.10 42.86
N LYS A 84 -22.06 15.35 43.41
CA LYS A 84 -21.06 14.57 42.68
C LYS A 84 -21.57 13.18 42.27
N GLY A 85 -22.72 12.75 42.77
CA GLY A 85 -23.32 11.44 42.53
C GLY A 85 -22.96 10.38 43.56
N VAL A 86 -23.31 9.12 43.26
CA VAL A 86 -23.04 7.97 44.12
C VAL A 86 -21.65 7.46 43.79
N ARG A 87 -20.73 7.50 44.76
CA ARG A 87 -19.32 7.15 44.58
C ARG A 87 -18.88 6.20 45.68
N ILE A 88 -18.74 4.93 45.33
CA ILE A 88 -18.43 3.86 46.27
C ILE A 88 -17.18 3.14 45.78
N SER A 89 -16.33 2.75 46.72
CA SER A 89 -15.18 1.89 46.46
C SER A 89 -15.15 0.66 47.36
N GLY A 90 -14.77 -0.48 46.80
CA GLY A 90 -14.61 -1.70 47.58
C GLY A 90 -15.91 -2.42 47.94
N ALA A 91 -17.00 -2.20 47.20
CA ALA A 91 -18.29 -2.84 47.48
C ALA A 91 -18.43 -4.24 46.85
N TRP A 92 -19.16 -5.12 47.52
CA TRP A 92 -19.71 -6.34 46.94
C TRP A 92 -21.19 -6.10 46.60
N ILE A 93 -21.51 -6.02 45.33
CA ILE A 93 -22.84 -5.64 44.84
C ILE A 93 -23.62 -6.89 44.49
N THR A 94 -24.67 -7.14 45.27
CA THR A 94 -25.63 -8.24 45.05
C THR A 94 -26.77 -7.77 44.15
N ASP A 95 -27.48 -8.72 43.54
CA ASP A 95 -28.60 -8.46 42.65
C ASP A 95 -28.21 -7.68 41.37
N VAL A 96 -29.19 -7.44 40.49
CA VAL A 96 -28.95 -6.72 39.23
C VAL A 96 -29.04 -5.21 39.47
N LEU A 97 -27.98 -4.47 39.13
CA LEU A 97 -28.04 -3.02 39.00
C LEU A 97 -28.70 -2.68 37.66
N ASP A 98 -30.02 -2.61 37.68
CA ASP A 98 -30.82 -2.18 36.55
C ASP A 98 -30.98 -0.66 36.59
N LEU A 99 -30.58 0.02 35.52
CA LEU A 99 -30.76 1.45 35.22
C LEU A 99 -31.33 1.62 33.81
N GLU A 100 -31.96 0.57 33.25
CA GLU A 100 -32.57 0.62 31.93
C GLU A 100 -33.55 1.78 31.81
N ALA A 101 -33.44 2.52 30.69
CA ALA A 101 -34.29 3.66 30.34
C ALA A 101 -34.35 4.77 31.41
N CYS A 102 -33.40 4.79 32.35
CA CYS A 102 -33.37 5.77 33.43
C CYS A 102 -32.54 7.00 33.06
N ARG A 103 -32.88 8.14 33.64
CA ARG A 103 -32.07 9.36 33.60
C ARG A 103 -31.34 9.53 34.94
N VAL A 104 -30.02 9.40 34.95
CA VAL A 104 -29.16 9.61 36.13
C VAL A 104 -28.34 10.88 35.91
N PHE A 105 -28.74 11.96 36.57
CA PHE A 105 -28.15 13.28 36.35
C PHE A 105 -26.72 13.45 36.92
N ARG A 106 -26.28 12.51 37.76
CA ARG A 106 -25.00 12.60 38.50
C ARG A 106 -24.04 11.49 38.06
N ASP A 107 -22.79 11.56 38.52
CA ASP A 107 -21.83 10.50 38.21
C ASP A 107 -22.19 9.21 38.95
N ILE A 108 -21.92 8.09 38.30
CA ILE A 108 -21.97 6.76 38.89
C ILE A 108 -20.52 6.31 39.07
N GLY A 109 -20.03 6.26 40.30
CA GLY A 109 -18.70 5.76 40.64
C GLY A 109 -18.78 4.50 41.47
N LEU A 110 -18.38 3.36 40.89
CA LEU A 110 -18.36 2.06 41.55
C LEU A 110 -16.99 1.41 41.27
N ASN A 111 -15.96 1.96 41.92
CA ASN A 111 -14.56 1.57 41.70
C ASN A 111 -14.17 0.43 42.62
N ASP A 112 -13.28 -0.45 42.18
CA ASP A 112 -12.80 -1.59 42.97
C ASP A 112 -13.98 -2.39 43.57
N CYS A 113 -15.09 -2.51 42.85
CA CYS A 113 -16.29 -3.22 43.28
C CYS A 113 -16.35 -4.61 42.66
N HIS A 114 -17.10 -5.52 43.26
CA HIS A 114 -17.41 -6.83 42.69
C HIS A 114 -18.92 -6.92 42.47
N PHE A 115 -19.35 -7.16 41.23
CA PHE A 115 -20.74 -7.40 40.88
C PHE A 115 -21.01 -8.90 40.74
N GLU A 116 -22.06 -9.40 41.41
CA GLU A 116 -22.51 -10.78 41.21
C GLU A 116 -23.22 -10.96 39.86
N LEU A 117 -23.96 -9.94 39.42
CA LEU A 117 -24.74 -9.94 38.19
C LEU A 117 -24.38 -8.74 37.30
N ALA A 118 -24.56 -8.90 35.99
CA ALA A 118 -24.18 -7.89 35.02
C ALA A 118 -25.05 -6.62 35.18
N PRO A 119 -24.48 -5.43 35.40
CA PRO A 119 -25.23 -4.18 35.40
C PRO A 119 -25.88 -3.91 34.02
N ILE A 120 -27.11 -3.36 34.06
CA ILE A 120 -27.92 -3.04 32.89
C ILE A 120 -28.17 -1.52 32.86
N LEU A 121 -27.70 -0.85 31.82
CA LEU A 121 -27.86 0.58 31.54
C LEU A 121 -28.40 0.82 30.11
N ARG A 122 -29.14 -0.14 29.56
CA ARG A 122 -29.70 -0.04 28.20
C ARG A 122 -30.57 1.22 28.08
N ALA A 123 -30.35 2.02 27.04
CA ALA A 123 -31.10 3.25 26.79
C ALA A 123 -31.14 4.25 27.97
N ALA A 124 -30.17 4.17 28.90
CA ALA A 124 -30.07 5.12 30.00
C ALA A 124 -29.45 6.44 29.51
N ILE A 125 -29.67 7.53 30.25
CA ILE A 125 -29.00 8.81 30.06
C ILE A 125 -28.26 9.14 31.34
N ILE A 126 -26.93 9.18 31.29
CA ILE A 126 -26.07 9.35 32.46
C ILE A 126 -25.06 10.49 32.28
N ASN A 127 -24.43 10.93 33.37
CA ASN A 127 -23.29 11.84 33.27
C ASN A 127 -21.99 11.07 32.95
N ARG A 128 -21.49 10.25 33.87
CA ARG A 128 -20.27 9.44 33.74
C ARG A 128 -20.42 8.12 34.50
N LEU A 129 -19.78 7.07 34.01
CA LEU A 129 -19.70 5.77 34.67
C LEU A 129 -18.24 5.40 34.94
N PHE A 130 -17.87 5.26 36.21
CA PHE A 130 -16.58 4.76 36.64
C PHE A 130 -16.74 3.38 37.26
N LEU A 131 -16.01 2.42 36.69
CA LEU A 131 -15.94 1.01 37.07
C LEU A 131 -14.47 0.57 37.11
N ASP A 132 -13.58 1.49 37.46
CA ASP A 132 -12.13 1.26 37.49
C ASP A 132 -11.81 0.19 38.54
N GLY A 133 -10.94 -0.78 38.21
CA GLY A 133 -10.55 -1.89 39.11
C GLY A 133 -11.64 -2.92 39.40
N SER A 134 -12.90 -2.65 39.01
CA SER A 134 -14.05 -3.48 39.35
C SER A 134 -14.09 -4.81 38.60
N ARG A 135 -14.73 -5.81 39.19
CA ARG A 135 -15.03 -7.11 38.58
C ARG A 135 -16.52 -7.23 38.27
N LEU A 136 -16.85 -7.57 37.04
CA LEU A 136 -18.23 -7.73 36.58
C LEU A 136 -18.37 -8.92 35.62
N PRO A 137 -19.51 -9.61 35.60
CA PRO A 137 -19.77 -10.73 34.67
C PRO A 137 -20.21 -10.25 33.27
N GLY A 138 -20.21 -8.94 33.01
CA GLY A 138 -20.63 -8.31 31.75
C GLY A 138 -21.20 -6.92 32.01
N LEU A 139 -21.41 -6.13 30.96
CA LEU A 139 -22.01 -4.79 31.05
C LEU A 139 -22.98 -4.61 29.87
N GLN A 140 -24.27 -4.41 30.17
CA GLN A 140 -25.29 -4.20 29.15
C GLN A 140 -25.64 -2.71 29.08
N ALA A 141 -25.11 -1.98 28.12
CA ALA A 141 -25.25 -0.54 27.98
C ALA A 141 -25.55 -0.14 26.52
N GLU A 142 -26.32 -0.94 25.80
CA GLU A 142 -26.76 -0.64 24.43
C GLU A 142 -27.60 0.65 24.41
N ARG A 143 -27.37 1.54 23.43
CA ARG A 143 -28.04 2.84 23.30
C ARG A 143 -27.88 3.75 24.52
N LEU A 144 -26.81 3.61 25.30
CA LEU A 144 -26.53 4.48 26.43
C LEU A 144 -26.11 5.87 25.92
N GLU A 145 -26.66 6.92 26.50
CA GLU A 145 -26.16 8.28 26.31
C GLU A 145 -25.41 8.73 27.56
N ALA A 146 -24.11 9.02 27.43
CA ALA A 146 -23.30 9.57 28.50
C ALA A 146 -22.78 10.95 28.10
N ARG A 147 -23.03 11.97 28.93
CA ARG A 147 -22.44 13.30 28.70
C ARG A 147 -20.91 13.26 28.72
N GLY A 148 -20.34 12.40 29.59
CA GLY A 148 -18.93 12.06 29.61
C GLY A 148 -18.70 10.68 28.98
N GLY A 149 -18.07 9.77 29.72
CA GLY A 149 -17.62 8.48 29.20
C GLY A 149 -17.76 7.34 30.19
N ILE A 150 -17.31 6.17 29.77
CA ILE A 150 -17.21 4.96 30.57
C ILE A 150 -15.74 4.66 30.82
N TYR A 151 -15.39 4.46 32.10
CA TYR A 151 -14.03 4.19 32.54
C TYR A 151 -13.98 2.83 33.23
N LEU A 152 -13.21 1.92 32.65
CA LEU A 152 -13.04 0.51 33.02
C LEU A 152 -11.55 0.18 33.24
N ARG A 153 -10.76 1.15 33.72
CA ARG A 153 -9.30 0.99 33.82
C ARG A 153 -8.97 -0.13 34.80
N GLY A 154 -8.19 -1.12 34.37
CA GLY A 154 -7.87 -2.29 35.19
C GLY A 154 -9.07 -3.16 35.59
N ALA A 155 -10.24 -2.97 34.98
CA ALA A 155 -11.43 -3.76 35.29
C ALA A 155 -11.28 -5.22 34.81
N GLU A 156 -11.91 -6.16 35.50
CA GLU A 156 -11.98 -7.57 35.12
C GLU A 156 -13.40 -7.94 34.72
N ILE A 157 -13.61 -8.21 33.43
CA ILE A 157 -14.94 -8.44 32.88
C ILE A 157 -15.00 -9.84 32.28
N ASN A 158 -15.76 -10.72 32.92
CA ASN A 158 -15.96 -12.10 32.48
C ASN A 158 -17.29 -12.25 31.73
N GLY A 159 -17.43 -11.48 30.66
CA GLY A 159 -18.57 -11.47 29.75
C GLY A 159 -18.44 -10.33 28.76
N ALA A 160 -19.48 -10.11 27.95
CA ALA A 160 -19.48 -9.04 26.96
C ALA A 160 -19.71 -7.66 27.61
N VAL A 161 -18.97 -6.66 27.15
CA VAL A 161 -19.28 -5.24 27.32
C VAL A 161 -20.02 -4.78 26.07
N ASN A 162 -21.33 -4.57 26.19
CA ASN A 162 -22.15 -4.11 25.08
C ASN A 162 -22.50 -2.63 25.25
N VAL A 163 -21.89 -1.79 24.43
CA VAL A 163 -22.14 -0.34 24.31
C VAL A 163 -22.55 0.02 22.88
N ALA A 164 -23.09 -0.94 22.12
CA ALA A 164 -23.52 -0.72 20.75
C ALA A 164 -24.56 0.40 20.67
N GLN A 165 -24.48 1.20 19.60
CA GLN A 165 -25.40 2.32 19.33
C GLN A 165 -25.44 3.40 20.43
N SER A 166 -24.41 3.47 21.28
CA SER A 166 -24.31 4.45 22.36
C SER A 166 -23.67 5.76 21.90
N ARG A 167 -23.84 6.81 22.70
CA ARG A 167 -23.27 8.14 22.45
C ARG A 167 -22.57 8.67 23.69
N PHE A 168 -21.27 8.89 23.60
CA PHE A 168 -20.44 9.39 24.71
C PHE A 168 -19.79 10.72 24.33
N GLY A 169 -20.02 11.76 25.15
CA GLY A 169 -19.30 13.03 24.99
C GLY A 169 -17.82 12.97 25.41
N GLY A 170 -17.42 11.89 26.09
CA GLY A 170 -16.05 11.59 26.54
C GLY A 170 -15.47 10.35 25.88
N ASN A 171 -14.71 9.56 26.65
CA ASN A 171 -13.99 8.38 26.17
C ASN A 171 -14.68 7.08 26.60
N LEU A 172 -14.42 6.01 25.85
CA LEU A 172 -14.51 4.64 26.34
C LEU A 172 -13.09 4.19 26.69
N GLU A 173 -12.78 4.06 27.97
CA GLU A 173 -11.42 3.79 28.45
C GLU A 173 -11.36 2.44 29.17
N CYS A 174 -10.64 1.49 28.60
CA CYS A 174 -10.43 0.13 29.12
C CYS A 174 -8.93 -0.17 29.30
N ASP A 175 -8.13 0.84 29.64
CA ASP A 175 -6.69 0.67 29.78
C ASP A 175 -6.34 -0.34 30.88
N GLY A 176 -5.46 -1.28 30.56
CA GLY A 176 -5.09 -2.39 31.45
C GLY A 176 -6.26 -3.31 31.83
N ALA A 177 -7.45 -3.13 31.26
CA ALA A 177 -8.60 -3.97 31.55
C ALA A 177 -8.42 -5.37 30.98
N THR A 178 -9.06 -6.33 31.63
CA THR A 178 -9.11 -7.71 31.15
C THR A 178 -10.55 -8.09 30.82
N LEU A 179 -10.83 -8.27 29.53
CA LEU A 179 -12.15 -8.65 29.03
C LEU A 179 -12.09 -10.08 28.49
N ARG A 180 -12.99 -10.95 28.94
CA ARG A 180 -13.07 -12.34 28.49
C ARG A 180 -14.53 -12.67 28.19
N SER A 181 -14.84 -12.92 26.93
CA SER A 181 -16.11 -13.51 26.52
C SER A 181 -15.88 -14.92 25.98
N PRO A 182 -16.56 -15.95 26.52
CA PRO A 182 -16.45 -17.33 26.01
C PRO A 182 -17.08 -17.51 24.61
N GLY A 183 -17.89 -16.56 24.14
CA GLY A 183 -18.45 -16.56 22.79
C GLY A 183 -18.72 -15.14 22.29
N GLY A 184 -18.54 -14.93 20.99
CA GLY A 184 -18.69 -13.62 20.35
C GLY A 184 -17.72 -12.55 20.85
N TYR A 185 -18.02 -11.29 20.54
CA TYR A 185 -17.19 -10.14 20.90
C TYR A 185 -17.18 -9.85 22.40
N ALA A 186 -16.00 -9.65 22.96
CA ALA A 186 -15.84 -9.23 24.35
C ALA A 186 -16.15 -7.73 24.54
N LEU A 187 -15.90 -6.92 23.51
CA LEU A 187 -16.34 -5.54 23.44
C LEU A 187 -17.20 -5.33 22.19
N LEU A 188 -18.49 -5.07 22.39
CA LEU A 188 -19.47 -4.75 21.36
C LEU A 188 -19.73 -3.24 21.38
N ALA A 189 -19.19 -2.52 20.40
CA ALA A 189 -19.26 -1.08 20.26
C ALA A 189 -19.61 -0.67 18.81
N SER A 190 -20.41 -1.49 18.13
CA SER A 190 -20.88 -1.18 16.78
C SER A 190 -21.78 0.06 16.79
N SER A 191 -21.55 0.98 15.84
CA SER A 191 -22.24 2.27 15.76
C SER A 191 -22.12 3.13 17.03
N LEU A 192 -21.01 3.01 17.77
CA LEU A 192 -20.68 3.88 18.89
C LEU A 192 -20.26 5.27 18.39
N GLU A 193 -20.82 6.33 18.96
CA GLU A 193 -20.32 7.71 18.80
C GLU A 193 -19.54 8.11 20.06
N VAL A 194 -18.24 8.38 19.93
CA VAL A 194 -17.36 8.63 21.09
C VAL A 194 -16.19 9.55 20.72
N ARG A 195 -15.51 10.13 21.71
CA ARG A 195 -14.27 10.86 21.45
C ARG A 195 -13.11 9.90 21.16
N ASN A 196 -12.75 9.05 22.11
CA ASN A 196 -11.68 8.05 21.96
C ASN A 196 -12.15 6.68 22.44
N VAL A 197 -11.60 5.63 21.84
CA VAL A 197 -11.61 4.28 22.40
C VAL A 197 -10.18 3.91 22.79
N LEU A 198 -9.93 3.75 24.09
CA LEU A 198 -8.60 3.52 24.66
C LEU A 198 -8.54 2.12 25.27
N LEU A 199 -7.70 1.26 24.69
CA LEU A 199 -7.49 -0.14 25.08
C LEU A 199 -6.01 -0.39 25.44
N ARG A 200 -5.30 0.62 25.97
CA ARG A 200 -3.85 0.57 26.15
C ARG A 200 -3.48 -0.50 27.18
N GLY A 201 -2.63 -1.44 26.78
CA GLY A 201 -2.24 -2.58 27.62
C GLY A 201 -3.40 -3.51 28.02
N ALA A 202 -4.58 -3.40 27.38
CA ALA A 202 -5.72 -4.26 27.69
C ALA A 202 -5.47 -5.71 27.22
N THR A 203 -6.06 -6.68 27.93
CA THR A 203 -6.07 -8.09 27.52
C THR A 203 -7.50 -8.50 27.18
N ILE A 204 -7.78 -8.75 25.90
CA ILE A 204 -9.13 -9.03 25.41
C ILE A 204 -9.16 -10.41 24.75
N ARG A 205 -10.01 -11.30 25.27
CA ARG A 205 -10.31 -12.62 24.68
C ARG A 205 -11.76 -12.67 24.24
N GLY A 206 -11.99 -12.83 22.94
CA GLY A 206 -13.30 -12.73 22.29
C GLY A 206 -13.37 -11.62 21.23
N GLY A 207 -12.34 -10.77 21.12
CA GLY A 207 -12.27 -9.71 20.11
C GLY A 207 -13.10 -8.45 20.41
N VAL A 208 -13.00 -7.47 19.51
CA VAL A 208 -13.60 -6.13 19.61
C VAL A 208 -14.37 -5.82 18.33
N ASN A 209 -15.60 -5.32 18.45
CA ASN A 209 -16.40 -4.85 17.32
C ASN A 209 -16.67 -3.35 17.45
N LEU A 210 -16.13 -2.57 16.52
CA LEU A 210 -16.28 -1.13 16.35
C LEU A 210 -16.84 -0.79 14.96
N SER A 211 -17.54 -1.74 14.33
CA SER A 211 -18.11 -1.53 13.01
C SER A 211 -19.03 -0.32 12.97
N SER A 212 -18.82 0.54 11.98
CA SER A 212 -19.55 1.80 11.80
C SER A 212 -19.50 2.76 12.99
N ALA A 213 -18.49 2.66 13.87
CA ALA A 213 -18.29 3.61 14.95
C ALA A 213 -17.76 4.96 14.45
N LEU A 214 -18.14 6.05 15.12
CA LEU A 214 -17.72 7.42 14.83
C LEU A 214 -16.87 7.94 15.99
N LEU A 215 -15.58 8.16 15.73
CA LEU A 215 -14.60 8.62 16.71
C LEU A 215 -14.15 10.05 16.37
N SER A 216 -14.34 10.98 17.30
CA SER A 216 -13.87 12.36 17.12
C SER A 216 -12.36 12.53 17.32
N ALA A 217 -11.68 11.51 17.82
CA ALA A 217 -10.24 11.43 18.01
C ALA A 217 -9.78 9.96 17.81
N ASP A 218 -8.97 9.39 18.69
CA ASP A 218 -8.18 8.20 18.39
C ASP A 218 -8.84 6.87 18.78
N PHE A 219 -8.50 5.82 18.03
CA PHE A 219 -8.64 4.43 18.46
C PHE A 219 -7.25 3.91 18.88
N ASP A 220 -7.00 3.81 20.19
CA ASP A 220 -5.68 3.49 20.73
C ASP A 220 -5.66 2.09 21.38
N CYS A 221 -4.92 1.17 20.78
CA CYS A 221 -4.67 -0.19 21.22
C CYS A 221 -3.20 -0.42 21.58
N ALA A 222 -2.44 0.62 21.94
CA ALA A 222 -1.02 0.49 22.22
C ALA A 222 -0.74 -0.55 23.32
N GLY A 223 0.11 -1.53 23.02
CA GLY A 223 0.47 -2.62 23.94
C GLY A 223 -0.67 -3.60 24.27
N ALA A 224 -1.84 -3.49 23.63
CA ALA A 224 -2.96 -4.39 23.85
C ALA A 224 -2.68 -5.81 23.35
N SER A 225 -3.26 -6.81 24.00
CA SER A 225 -3.29 -8.20 23.55
C SER A 225 -4.72 -8.60 23.28
N ILE A 226 -5.09 -8.72 22.00
CA ILE A 226 -6.46 -8.99 21.56
C ILE A 226 -6.45 -10.29 20.77
N ALA A 227 -7.21 -11.28 21.23
CA ALA A 227 -7.32 -12.58 20.58
C ALA A 227 -8.79 -12.96 20.39
N SER A 228 -9.10 -13.55 19.24
CA SER A 228 -10.36 -14.26 19.04
C SER A 228 -10.11 -15.65 18.46
N ALA A 229 -10.73 -16.67 19.05
CA ALA A 229 -10.68 -18.05 18.54
C ALA A 229 -11.65 -18.25 17.36
N GLU A 230 -12.70 -17.43 17.27
CA GLU A 230 -13.71 -17.48 16.22
C GLU A 230 -13.92 -16.06 15.65
N GLY A 231 -13.74 -15.91 14.34
CA GLY A 231 -13.98 -14.65 13.64
C GLY A 231 -12.85 -13.61 13.75
N SER A 232 -13.22 -12.33 13.83
CA SER A 232 -12.29 -11.20 13.81
C SER A 232 -11.85 -10.82 15.22
N ALA A 233 -10.55 -10.58 15.40
CA ALA A 233 -10.02 -10.05 16.65
C ALA A 233 -10.40 -8.58 16.85
N ILE A 234 -10.40 -7.80 15.77
CA ILE A 234 -10.90 -6.43 15.74
C ILE A 234 -11.67 -6.24 14.43
N ASP A 235 -13.00 -6.07 14.51
CA ASP A 235 -13.82 -5.62 13.39
C ASP A 235 -14.15 -4.14 13.55
N ALA A 236 -13.42 -3.29 12.83
CA ALA A 236 -13.63 -1.86 12.71
C ALA A 236 -14.00 -1.48 11.27
N SER A 237 -14.80 -2.32 10.61
CA SER A 237 -15.33 -2.03 9.27
C SER A 237 -16.13 -0.73 9.26
N ALA A 238 -15.89 0.13 8.28
CA ALA A 238 -16.54 1.43 8.13
C ALA A 238 -16.42 2.35 9.37
N ILE A 239 -15.38 2.18 10.18
CA ILE A 239 -15.07 3.16 11.23
C ILE A 239 -14.70 4.51 10.60
N GLU A 240 -15.21 5.59 11.18
CA GLU A 240 -14.78 6.95 10.86
C GLU A 240 -14.07 7.53 12.08
N THR A 241 -12.81 7.94 11.91
CA THR A 241 -12.01 8.56 12.97
C THR A 241 -11.36 9.84 12.47
N ASN A 242 -11.58 10.93 13.20
CA ASN A 242 -10.90 12.21 12.96
C ASN A 242 -9.44 12.19 13.45
N GLY A 243 -9.04 11.14 14.16
CA GLY A 243 -7.71 10.90 14.67
C GLY A 243 -7.05 9.68 14.01
N SER A 244 -6.22 8.99 14.79
CA SER A 244 -5.40 7.88 14.36
C SER A 244 -5.90 6.54 14.90
N VAL A 245 -5.57 5.46 14.18
CA VAL A 245 -5.64 4.09 14.69
C VAL A 245 -4.23 3.69 15.15
N VAL A 246 -4.05 3.54 16.46
CA VAL A 246 -2.75 3.31 17.08
C VAL A 246 -2.66 1.87 17.56
N LEU A 247 -1.74 1.09 16.98
CA LEU A 247 -1.51 -0.33 17.27
C LEU A 247 -0.09 -0.59 17.79
N ARG A 248 0.60 0.44 18.29
CA ARG A 248 2.01 0.34 18.70
C ARG A 248 2.23 -0.80 19.69
N SER A 249 3.11 -1.74 19.35
CA SER A 249 3.41 -2.92 20.16
C SER A 249 2.20 -3.77 20.54
N ALA A 250 1.09 -3.66 19.80
CA ALA A 250 -0.10 -4.49 20.01
C ALA A 250 0.13 -5.91 19.49
N ARG A 251 -0.51 -6.89 20.13
CA ARG A 251 -0.55 -8.29 19.70
C ARG A 251 -1.98 -8.64 19.33
N ILE A 252 -2.23 -8.87 18.05
CA ILE A 252 -3.55 -9.20 17.53
C ILE A 252 -3.51 -10.63 16.98
N GLU A 253 -4.29 -11.53 17.58
CA GLU A 253 -4.42 -12.92 17.15
C GLU A 253 -5.82 -13.15 16.56
N GLY A 254 -5.88 -13.30 15.23
CA GLY A 254 -7.11 -13.31 14.44
C GLY A 254 -7.14 -12.18 13.41
N GLU A 255 -8.21 -12.12 12.62
CA GLU A 255 -8.36 -11.09 11.57
C GLU A 255 -8.58 -9.70 12.17
N MET A 256 -7.84 -8.71 11.68
CA MET A 256 -8.12 -7.29 11.92
C MET A 256 -8.71 -6.65 10.67
N ARG A 257 -9.94 -6.14 10.77
CA ARG A 257 -10.70 -5.57 9.66
C ARG A 257 -10.93 -4.08 9.83
N LEU A 258 -10.51 -3.30 8.84
CA LEU A 258 -10.68 -1.85 8.69
C LEU A 258 -11.26 -1.52 7.30
N THR A 259 -12.02 -2.46 6.71
CA THR A 259 -12.62 -2.32 5.38
C THR A 259 -13.47 -1.06 5.28
N ALA A 260 -13.27 -0.27 4.23
CA ALA A 260 -14.02 0.96 3.97
C ALA A 260 -13.99 1.99 5.13
N SER A 261 -12.95 1.96 5.96
CA SER A 261 -12.75 2.95 7.02
C SER A 261 -12.30 4.31 6.48
N ALA A 262 -12.63 5.38 7.21
CA ALA A 262 -12.12 6.73 6.98
C ALA A 262 -11.31 7.17 8.20
N ILE A 263 -10.01 7.38 8.00
CA ILE A 263 -9.03 7.67 9.04
C ILE A 263 -8.33 8.97 8.65
N ASP A 264 -8.59 10.03 9.39
CA ASP A 264 -8.03 11.35 9.10
C ASP A 264 -6.56 11.51 9.55
N GLY A 265 -6.18 10.78 10.59
CA GLY A 265 -4.81 10.67 11.05
C GLY A 265 -4.08 9.49 10.43
N ASP A 266 -3.32 8.81 11.27
CA ASP A 266 -2.39 7.75 10.88
C ASP A 266 -2.94 6.36 11.25
N VAL A 267 -2.44 5.33 10.58
CA VAL A 267 -2.53 3.95 11.03
C VAL A 267 -1.13 3.53 11.47
N ASP A 268 -0.90 3.48 12.78
CA ASP A 268 0.42 3.21 13.36
C ASP A 268 0.56 1.76 13.87
N CYS A 269 1.14 0.89 13.06
CA CYS A 269 1.45 -0.50 13.42
C CYS A 269 2.88 -0.68 13.95
N SER A 270 3.58 0.36 14.39
CA SER A 270 4.99 0.26 14.81
C SER A 270 5.18 -0.80 15.92
N GLY A 271 6.00 -1.82 15.65
CA GLY A 271 6.24 -2.95 16.55
C GLY A 271 5.03 -3.85 16.84
N ALA A 272 3.93 -3.71 16.08
CA ALA A 272 2.75 -4.55 16.23
C ALA A 272 2.96 -5.95 15.64
N SER A 273 2.35 -6.97 16.24
CA SER A 273 2.32 -8.34 15.70
C SER A 273 0.86 -8.72 15.39
N LEU A 274 0.51 -8.75 14.12
CA LEU A 274 -0.82 -9.13 13.63
C LEU A 274 -0.72 -10.55 13.04
N ARG A 275 -1.38 -11.53 13.68
CA ARG A 275 -1.23 -12.95 13.38
C ARG A 275 -2.56 -13.60 13.01
N ASN A 276 -2.66 -13.99 11.74
CA ASN A 276 -3.68 -14.89 11.20
C ASN A 276 -3.12 -15.63 9.96
N PRO A 277 -2.17 -16.57 10.15
CA PRO A 277 -1.35 -17.10 9.06
C PRO A 277 -2.15 -17.80 7.95
N ASP A 278 -3.25 -18.46 8.31
CA ASP A 278 -4.10 -19.20 7.37
C ASP A 278 -5.21 -18.33 6.74
N GLY A 279 -5.25 -17.03 7.06
CA GLY A 279 -6.32 -16.14 6.64
C GLY A 279 -5.89 -14.69 6.45
N MET A 280 -6.83 -13.78 6.69
CA MET A 280 -6.61 -12.34 6.60
C MET A 280 -5.95 -11.82 7.88
N GLY A 281 -4.72 -11.31 7.79
CA GLY A 281 -4.05 -10.67 8.91
C GLY A 281 -4.58 -9.26 9.16
N LEU A 282 -4.50 -8.41 8.13
CA LEU A 282 -4.99 -7.04 8.17
C LEU A 282 -5.71 -6.71 6.86
N GLU A 283 -6.98 -6.32 6.98
CA GLU A 283 -7.85 -5.98 5.86
C GLU A 283 -8.16 -4.48 5.88
N LEU A 284 -7.63 -3.74 4.90
CA LEU A 284 -7.77 -2.29 4.72
C LEU A 284 -8.37 -1.95 3.36
N SER A 285 -9.04 -2.91 2.69
CA SER A 285 -9.64 -2.66 1.38
C SER A 285 -10.63 -1.50 1.42
N ARG A 286 -10.52 -0.60 0.44
CA ARG A 286 -11.30 0.64 0.32
C ARG A 286 -11.16 1.62 1.50
N ALA A 287 -10.20 1.42 2.40
CA ALA A 287 -9.93 2.38 3.46
C ALA A 287 -9.31 3.67 2.90
N THR A 288 -9.63 4.81 3.52
CA THR A 288 -8.97 6.10 3.27
C THR A 288 -8.20 6.49 4.52
N VAL A 289 -6.88 6.51 4.43
CA VAL A 289 -5.97 6.98 5.48
C VAL A 289 -5.34 8.28 4.97
N LYS A 290 -5.78 9.43 5.49
CA LYS A 290 -5.27 10.73 5.03
C LYS A 290 -3.81 10.96 5.47
N GLY A 291 -3.44 10.46 6.64
CA GLY A 291 -2.08 10.51 7.17
C GLY A 291 -1.19 9.37 6.66
N ALA A 292 -0.35 8.87 7.56
CA ALA A 292 0.65 7.86 7.30
C ALA A 292 0.19 6.44 7.69
N PHE A 293 0.63 5.44 6.93
CA PHE A 293 0.61 4.03 7.32
C PHE A 293 2.00 3.62 7.79
N PHE A 294 2.16 3.37 9.09
CA PHE A 294 3.44 2.95 9.67
C PHE A 294 3.49 1.44 9.83
N LEU A 295 4.45 0.80 9.17
CA LEU A 295 4.75 -0.62 9.23
C LEU A 295 6.26 -0.83 9.45
N ARG A 296 6.73 -0.48 10.65
CA ARG A 296 8.17 -0.36 11.00
C ARG A 296 8.47 -0.86 12.41
N ARG A 297 9.75 -0.84 12.80
CA ARG A 297 10.26 -1.22 14.14
C ARG A 297 9.86 -2.64 14.51
N GLU A 298 10.18 -3.60 13.65
CA GLU A 298 9.85 -5.02 13.84
C GLU A 298 8.35 -5.33 13.88
N ALA A 299 7.51 -4.45 13.33
CA ALA A 299 6.13 -4.79 13.03
C ALA A 299 6.08 -6.04 12.14
N GLY A 300 5.09 -6.89 12.31
CA GLY A 300 4.94 -8.12 11.53
C GLY A 300 3.49 -8.44 11.26
N ILE A 301 3.17 -8.63 9.99
CA ILE A 301 1.85 -9.11 9.54
C ILE A 301 2.04 -10.55 9.03
N PHE A 302 1.47 -11.50 9.77
CA PHE A 302 1.49 -12.92 9.46
C PHE A 302 0.11 -13.34 8.96
N GLY A 303 -0.03 -13.50 7.65
CA GLY A 303 -1.31 -13.67 6.97
C GLY A 303 -1.44 -12.67 5.82
N VAL A 304 -2.61 -12.62 5.20
CA VAL A 304 -2.86 -11.72 4.07
C VAL A 304 -3.03 -10.27 4.54
N LEU A 305 -2.26 -9.35 3.95
CA LEU A 305 -2.46 -7.90 4.00
C LEU A 305 -3.17 -7.45 2.73
N ALA A 306 -4.41 -6.99 2.87
CA ALA A 306 -5.18 -6.46 1.77
C ALA A 306 -5.31 -4.94 1.86
N LEU A 307 -4.80 -4.26 0.84
CA LEU A 307 -4.88 -2.82 0.64
C LEU A 307 -5.69 -2.49 -0.63
N THR A 308 -6.55 -3.40 -1.07
CA THR A 308 -7.23 -3.32 -2.37
C THR A 308 -8.13 -2.08 -2.42
N GLY A 309 -7.85 -1.17 -3.35
CA GLY A 309 -8.58 0.09 -3.47
C GLY A 309 -8.41 1.05 -2.30
N ALA A 310 -7.44 0.83 -1.40
CA ALA A 310 -7.14 1.77 -0.31
C ALA A 310 -6.48 3.05 -0.84
N SER A 311 -6.68 4.17 -0.14
CA SER A 311 -5.98 5.44 -0.38
C SER A 311 -5.22 5.83 0.88
N ILE A 312 -3.90 5.96 0.77
CA ILE A 312 -3.00 6.23 1.90
C ILE A 312 -2.20 7.51 1.62
N GLY A 313 -2.03 8.40 2.59
CA GLY A 313 -1.21 9.60 2.41
C GLY A 313 0.26 9.25 2.17
N THR A 314 0.91 8.67 3.17
CA THR A 314 2.32 8.23 3.07
C THR A 314 2.52 6.85 3.69
N ILE A 315 3.55 6.12 3.24
CA ILE A 315 3.92 4.81 3.77
C ILE A 315 5.29 4.95 4.44
N HIS A 316 5.35 4.56 5.72
CA HIS A 316 6.59 4.46 6.48
C HIS A 316 6.85 3.01 6.82
N ASP A 317 7.86 2.39 6.24
CA ASP A 317 8.02 0.94 6.30
C ASP A 317 9.46 0.45 6.48
N ASP A 318 9.56 -0.74 7.06
CA ASP A 318 10.76 -1.57 7.03
C ASP A 318 10.50 -2.82 6.18
N VAL A 319 11.47 -3.22 5.35
CA VAL A 319 11.36 -4.41 4.47
C VAL A 319 10.89 -5.69 5.18
N PRO A 320 11.38 -6.06 6.39
CA PRO A 320 10.93 -7.29 7.06
C PRO A 320 9.50 -7.23 7.58
N SER A 321 8.88 -6.04 7.66
CA SER A 321 7.56 -5.88 8.27
C SER A 321 6.40 -6.22 7.34
N TRP A 322 6.67 -6.31 6.03
CA TRP A 322 5.70 -6.76 5.04
C TRP A 322 5.48 -8.27 5.09
N PRO A 323 4.26 -8.75 4.76
CA PRO A 323 3.95 -10.17 4.77
C PRO A 323 4.76 -10.95 3.72
N GLU A 324 4.74 -12.28 3.86
CA GLU A 324 5.36 -13.21 2.93
C GLU A 324 4.80 -13.10 1.51
N SER A 325 5.57 -13.60 0.54
CA SER A 325 5.18 -13.59 -0.86
C SER A 325 3.87 -14.36 -1.06
N GLY A 326 2.95 -13.77 -1.81
CA GLY A 326 1.61 -14.25 -2.06
C GLY A 326 0.54 -13.72 -1.10
N ASN A 327 0.93 -13.04 -0.02
CA ASN A 327 0.03 -12.54 1.03
C ASN A 327 -0.09 -11.01 1.03
N LEU A 328 0.28 -10.33 -0.06
CA LEU A 328 0.12 -8.89 -0.23
C LEU A 328 -0.82 -8.60 -1.40
N LEU A 329 -1.83 -7.75 -1.18
CA LEU A 329 -2.75 -7.28 -2.24
C LEU A 329 -2.74 -5.75 -2.32
N LEU A 330 -2.26 -5.21 -3.44
CA LEU A 330 -2.18 -3.76 -3.68
C LEU A 330 -3.05 -3.31 -4.85
N ASN A 331 -3.93 -4.16 -5.37
CA ASN A 331 -4.72 -3.82 -6.56
C ASN A 331 -5.57 -2.57 -6.32
N ARG A 332 -5.42 -1.54 -7.17
CA ARG A 332 -6.06 -0.22 -7.03
C ARG A 332 -5.67 0.58 -5.78
N CYS A 333 -4.69 0.12 -5.00
CA CYS A 333 -4.15 0.88 -3.88
C CYS A 333 -3.46 2.15 -4.41
N ARG A 334 -3.69 3.28 -3.75
CA ARG A 334 -3.05 4.57 -4.01
C ARG A 334 -2.32 5.03 -2.75
N TYR A 335 -1.11 5.54 -2.94
CA TYR A 335 -0.30 6.09 -1.87
C TYR A 335 0.53 7.27 -2.40
N GLY A 336 0.80 8.28 -1.56
CA GLY A 336 1.46 9.51 -1.99
C GLY A 336 2.98 9.46 -2.00
N ALA A 337 3.60 8.91 -0.97
CA ALA A 337 5.07 8.82 -0.86
C ALA A 337 5.53 7.68 0.06
N PHE A 338 6.80 7.29 -0.09
CA PHE A 338 7.51 6.46 0.88
C PHE A 338 8.45 7.32 1.72
N ILE A 339 8.44 7.12 3.04
CA ILE A 339 9.28 7.83 4.01
C ILE A 339 9.94 6.80 4.92
N ASP A 340 11.15 7.07 5.42
CA ASP A 340 11.97 6.21 6.31
C ASP A 340 12.39 4.84 5.75
N GLY A 341 11.75 4.32 4.69
CA GLY A 341 12.07 3.06 4.03
C GLY A 341 12.91 3.23 2.75
N PRO A 342 13.26 2.12 2.06
CA PRO A 342 14.01 2.16 0.80
C PRO A 342 13.27 2.94 -0.29
N VAL A 343 13.95 3.85 -0.99
CA VAL A 343 13.38 4.66 -2.09
C VAL A 343 14.15 4.39 -3.38
N ASP A 344 14.30 3.12 -3.72
CA ASP A 344 14.94 2.67 -4.96
C ASP A 344 14.03 1.69 -5.72
N ALA A 345 14.17 1.65 -7.05
CA ALA A 345 13.34 0.78 -7.88
C ALA A 345 13.50 -0.70 -7.55
N LYS A 346 14.70 -1.16 -7.19
CA LYS A 346 14.96 -2.58 -6.96
C LYS A 346 14.17 -3.09 -5.77
N SER A 347 14.32 -2.44 -4.61
CA SER A 347 13.61 -2.81 -3.39
C SER A 347 12.10 -2.69 -3.53
N ARG A 348 11.59 -1.67 -4.23
CA ARG A 348 10.14 -1.50 -4.42
C ARG A 348 9.54 -2.44 -5.47
N LEU A 349 10.32 -2.85 -6.46
CA LEU A 349 9.93 -3.93 -7.37
C LEU A 349 9.89 -5.29 -6.67
N ASP A 350 10.86 -5.57 -5.79
CA ASP A 350 10.86 -6.77 -4.95
C ASP A 350 9.63 -6.78 -4.01
N TRP A 351 9.24 -5.61 -3.48
CA TRP A 351 8.01 -5.45 -2.71
C TRP A 351 6.75 -5.71 -3.56
N LEU A 352 6.62 -5.12 -4.76
CA LEU A 352 5.50 -5.39 -5.67
C LEU A 352 5.42 -6.85 -6.11
N ALA A 353 6.57 -7.53 -6.26
CA ALA A 353 6.67 -8.93 -6.65
C ALA A 353 6.18 -9.91 -5.57
N ARG A 354 5.95 -9.44 -4.33
CA ARG A 354 5.31 -10.24 -3.28
C ARG A 354 3.82 -10.48 -3.54
N GLN A 355 3.22 -9.80 -4.52
CA GLN A 355 1.84 -10.09 -4.93
C GLN A 355 1.79 -11.39 -5.75
N ALA A 356 0.73 -12.17 -5.60
CA ALA A 356 0.47 -13.36 -6.43
C ALA A 356 -0.91 -13.27 -7.09
N PRO A 357 -1.06 -12.50 -8.19
CA PRO A 357 -2.32 -12.34 -8.90
C PRO A 357 -2.96 -13.66 -9.32
N GLU A 358 -2.14 -14.68 -9.62
CA GLU A 358 -2.59 -15.98 -10.10
C GLU A 358 -3.44 -16.73 -9.06
N ARG A 359 -3.18 -16.50 -7.76
CA ARG A 359 -4.01 -17.04 -6.66
C ARG A 359 -5.44 -16.50 -6.70
N TRP A 360 -5.66 -15.38 -7.38
CA TRP A 360 -6.92 -14.64 -7.47
C TRP A 360 -7.51 -14.65 -8.89
N GLY A 361 -7.04 -15.55 -9.76
CA GLY A 361 -7.58 -15.72 -11.11
C GLY A 361 -7.17 -14.64 -12.11
N GLU A 362 -6.17 -13.82 -11.78
CA GLU A 362 -5.67 -12.74 -12.63
C GLU A 362 -4.23 -13.02 -13.07
N ASP A 363 -3.89 -12.69 -14.32
CA ASP A 363 -2.54 -12.95 -14.85
C ASP A 363 -1.51 -11.90 -14.39
N PHE A 364 -1.94 -10.65 -14.26
CA PHE A 364 -1.06 -9.52 -13.93
C PHE A 364 -1.88 -8.26 -13.59
N TRP A 365 -1.44 -7.50 -12.59
CA TRP A 365 -2.01 -6.19 -12.25
C TRP A 365 -1.06 -5.05 -12.67
N PRO A 366 -1.39 -4.27 -13.73
CA PRO A 366 -0.54 -3.16 -14.16
C PRO A 366 -0.58 -1.94 -13.21
N GLN A 367 -1.73 -1.68 -12.58
CA GLN A 367 -1.94 -0.46 -11.80
C GLN A 367 -0.96 -0.27 -10.63
N PRO A 368 -0.59 -1.29 -9.83
CA PRO A 368 0.38 -1.11 -8.75
C PRO A 368 1.75 -0.58 -9.23
N TYR A 369 2.17 -0.97 -10.44
CA TYR A 369 3.42 -0.50 -11.04
C TYR A 369 3.30 0.93 -11.57
N GLU A 370 2.16 1.30 -12.17
CA GLU A 370 1.90 2.69 -12.58
C GLU A 370 1.84 3.63 -11.37
N GLN A 371 1.19 3.21 -10.28
CA GLN A 371 1.16 3.97 -9.04
C GLN A 371 2.57 4.21 -8.49
N LEU A 372 3.39 3.16 -8.36
CA LEU A 372 4.77 3.28 -7.89
C LEU A 372 5.59 4.23 -8.78
N ALA A 373 5.43 4.13 -10.10
CA ALA A 373 6.15 5.00 -11.02
C ALA A 373 5.69 6.47 -10.95
N SER A 374 4.41 6.72 -10.69
CA SER A 374 3.90 8.09 -10.45
C SER A 374 4.53 8.68 -9.19
N VAL A 375 4.50 7.92 -8.09
CA VAL A 375 5.08 8.32 -6.81
C VAL A 375 6.57 8.62 -6.93
N PHE A 376 7.34 7.77 -7.61
CA PHE A 376 8.75 8.06 -7.85
C PHE A 376 8.98 9.32 -8.68
N ARG A 377 8.13 9.63 -9.67
CA ARG A 377 8.26 10.91 -10.41
C ARG A 377 7.97 12.11 -9.52
N GLU A 378 6.91 12.05 -8.72
CA GLU A 378 6.52 13.10 -7.79
C GLU A 378 7.59 13.34 -6.72
N MET A 379 8.26 12.28 -6.28
CA MET A 379 9.42 12.35 -5.37
C MET A 379 10.74 12.76 -6.05
N GLY A 380 10.78 12.93 -7.38
CA GLY A 380 11.99 13.32 -8.13
C GLY A 380 12.90 12.17 -8.59
N HIS A 381 12.54 10.91 -8.33
CA HIS A 381 13.26 9.70 -8.71
C HIS A 381 12.91 9.23 -10.14
N GLY A 382 13.22 10.06 -11.14
CA GLY A 382 12.86 9.81 -12.55
C GLY A 382 13.53 8.58 -13.18
N GLU A 383 14.70 8.17 -12.73
CA GLU A 383 15.39 6.96 -13.20
C GLU A 383 14.68 5.70 -12.69
N ASP A 384 14.38 5.65 -11.39
CA ASP A 384 13.66 4.56 -10.75
C ASP A 384 12.25 4.40 -11.31
N ALA A 385 11.53 5.51 -11.53
CA ALA A 385 10.22 5.50 -12.17
C ALA A 385 10.26 4.85 -13.57
N ARG A 386 11.32 5.09 -14.35
CA ARG A 386 11.51 4.45 -15.66
C ARG A 386 11.80 2.96 -15.50
N ALA A 387 12.66 2.58 -14.55
CA ALA A 387 12.99 1.19 -14.28
C ALA A 387 11.73 0.36 -13.91
N VAL A 388 10.86 0.91 -13.06
CA VAL A 388 9.59 0.27 -12.68
C VAL A 388 8.71 0.01 -13.91
N LEU A 389 8.58 0.99 -14.80
CA LEU A 389 7.74 0.87 -15.99
C LEU A 389 8.31 -0.09 -17.04
N VAL A 390 9.63 -0.22 -17.12
CA VAL A 390 10.28 -1.25 -17.94
C VAL A 390 9.90 -2.65 -17.46
N VAL A 391 9.89 -2.87 -16.14
CA VAL A 391 9.48 -4.15 -15.55
C VAL A 391 7.98 -4.39 -15.76
N LYS A 392 7.13 -3.37 -15.58
CA LYS A 392 5.70 -3.43 -15.90
C LYS A 392 5.45 -3.92 -17.33
N GLU A 393 6.07 -3.26 -18.33
CA GLU A 393 5.93 -3.63 -19.74
C GLU A 393 6.37 -5.07 -20.01
N ARG A 394 7.49 -5.49 -19.41
CA ARG A 394 7.99 -6.86 -19.54
C ARG A 394 6.99 -7.90 -19.01
N LEU A 395 6.42 -7.65 -17.84
CA LEU A 395 5.44 -8.55 -17.20
C LEU A 395 4.11 -8.57 -17.97
N GLN A 396 3.58 -7.40 -18.32
CA GLN A 396 2.34 -7.27 -19.08
C GLN A 396 2.40 -7.98 -20.44
N ARG A 397 3.52 -7.84 -21.16
CA ARG A 397 3.74 -8.51 -22.43
C ARG A 397 3.96 -10.02 -22.27
N ARG A 398 4.62 -10.46 -21.19
CA ARG A 398 4.73 -11.89 -20.85
C ARG A 398 3.35 -12.51 -20.61
N ALA A 399 2.48 -11.85 -19.84
CA ALA A 399 1.10 -12.28 -19.62
C ALA A 399 0.31 -12.32 -20.96
N ARG A 400 0.46 -11.31 -21.83
CA ARG A 400 -0.14 -11.30 -23.18
C ARG A 400 0.33 -12.49 -24.04
N ARG A 401 1.62 -12.84 -23.98
CA ARG A 401 2.18 -13.99 -24.72
C ARG A 401 1.66 -15.33 -24.19
N GLN A 402 1.45 -15.45 -22.89
CA GLN A 402 0.88 -16.66 -22.28
C GLN A 402 -0.58 -16.88 -22.71
N ARG A 403 -1.36 -15.81 -22.84
CA ARG A 403 -2.74 -15.85 -23.39
C ARG A 403 -2.82 -16.22 -24.88
N ALA A 404 -1.76 -16.06 -25.65
CA ALA A 404 -1.76 -16.39 -27.07
C ALA A 404 -1.75 -17.91 -27.27
N HIS A 405 -2.86 -18.48 -27.74
CA HIS A 405 -2.99 -19.91 -28.05
C HIS A 405 -2.16 -20.34 -29.28
N ASN A 406 -2.00 -19.46 -30.28
CA ASN A 406 -1.25 -19.76 -31.50
C ASN A 406 0.27 -19.67 -31.27
N ARG A 407 0.99 -20.76 -31.55
CA ARG A 407 2.47 -20.84 -31.43
C ARG A 407 3.20 -19.82 -32.30
N ALA A 408 2.72 -19.59 -33.53
CA ALA A 408 3.34 -18.63 -34.45
C ALA A 408 3.17 -17.18 -33.94
N LEU A 409 1.96 -16.82 -33.48
CA LEU A 409 1.69 -15.51 -32.89
C LEU A 409 2.51 -15.29 -31.61
N ARG A 410 2.65 -16.32 -30.77
CA ARG A 410 3.48 -16.27 -29.56
C ARG A 410 4.96 -16.04 -29.89
N ALA A 411 5.48 -16.71 -30.92
CA ALA A 411 6.85 -16.52 -31.39
C ALA A 411 7.08 -15.11 -31.94
N LEU A 412 6.15 -14.60 -32.76
CA LEU A 412 6.20 -13.25 -33.31
C LEU A 412 6.20 -12.19 -32.20
N LEU A 413 5.27 -12.30 -31.23
CA LEU A 413 5.21 -11.41 -30.07
C LEU A 413 6.50 -11.48 -29.24
N GLY A 414 7.07 -12.68 -29.07
CA GLY A 414 8.35 -12.84 -28.37
C GLY A 414 9.52 -12.15 -29.07
N ALA A 415 9.58 -12.24 -30.40
CA ALA A 415 10.62 -11.58 -31.19
C ALA A 415 10.51 -10.05 -31.14
N THR A 416 9.30 -9.50 -31.30
CA THR A 416 9.07 -8.06 -31.23
C THR A 416 9.33 -7.50 -29.82
N ASP A 417 8.93 -8.23 -28.77
CA ASP A 417 9.21 -7.87 -27.38
C ASP A 417 10.72 -7.85 -27.09
N GLY A 418 11.47 -8.81 -27.65
CA GLY A 418 12.93 -8.87 -27.52
C GLY A 418 13.62 -7.68 -28.18
N ILE A 419 13.23 -7.35 -29.41
CA ILE A 419 13.78 -6.19 -30.14
C ILE A 419 13.55 -4.90 -29.36
N LEU A 420 12.31 -4.64 -28.91
CA LEU A 420 11.98 -3.42 -28.16
C LEU A 420 12.66 -3.34 -26.79
N GLY A 421 12.79 -4.49 -26.10
CA GLY A 421 13.48 -4.57 -24.82
C GLY A 421 14.98 -4.26 -24.92
N ILE A 422 15.64 -4.78 -25.96
CA ILE A 422 17.09 -4.65 -26.17
C ILE A 422 17.47 -3.27 -26.75
N THR A 423 16.67 -2.72 -27.66
CA THR A 423 17.04 -1.50 -28.40
C THR A 423 16.62 -0.21 -27.70
N LEU A 424 15.47 -0.21 -27.00
CA LEU A 424 14.87 1.00 -26.44
C LEU A 424 14.42 0.86 -24.98
N ALA A 425 14.64 -0.30 -24.34
CA ALA A 425 14.02 -0.66 -23.06
C ALA A 425 12.51 -0.32 -23.06
N TYR A 426 11.80 -0.79 -24.09
CA TYR A 426 10.37 -0.50 -24.32
C TYR A 426 10.04 1.00 -24.46
N GLY A 427 10.96 1.81 -25.01
CA GLY A 427 10.76 3.25 -25.22
C GLY A 427 11.02 4.11 -23.98
N ARG A 428 11.55 3.53 -22.90
CA ARG A 428 11.84 4.24 -21.64
C ARG A 428 13.29 4.71 -21.54
N GLN A 429 14.20 4.21 -22.38
CA GLN A 429 15.60 4.64 -22.47
C GLN A 429 16.03 4.91 -23.92
N PRO A 430 15.67 6.06 -24.51
CA PRO A 430 15.94 6.34 -25.93
C PRO A 430 17.44 6.46 -26.25
N LEU A 431 18.28 6.82 -25.27
CA LEU A 431 19.74 6.92 -25.46
C LEU A 431 20.40 5.58 -25.81
N LEU A 432 19.77 4.45 -25.49
CA LEU A 432 20.27 3.13 -25.84
C LEU A 432 20.33 2.92 -27.36
N ALA A 433 19.45 3.58 -28.13
CA ALA A 433 19.49 3.54 -29.59
C ALA A 433 20.80 4.11 -30.15
N PHE A 434 21.36 5.17 -29.52
CA PHE A 434 22.65 5.72 -29.93
C PHE A 434 23.81 4.77 -29.65
N VAL A 435 23.75 4.00 -28.56
CA VAL A 435 24.76 2.96 -28.28
C VAL A 435 24.74 1.90 -29.37
N TRP A 436 23.56 1.46 -29.81
CA TRP A 436 23.42 0.52 -30.93
C TRP A 436 23.90 1.13 -32.25
N LEU A 437 23.56 2.38 -32.54
CA LEU A 437 24.07 3.09 -33.72
C LEU A 437 25.60 3.18 -33.71
N LEU A 438 26.21 3.53 -32.58
CA LEU A 438 27.67 3.59 -32.44
C LEU A 438 28.32 2.21 -32.61
N LEU A 439 27.71 1.16 -32.06
CA LEU A 439 28.18 -0.22 -32.21
C LEU A 439 28.14 -0.68 -33.67
N PHE A 440 27.03 -0.46 -34.38
CA PHE A 440 26.93 -0.82 -35.80
C PHE A 440 27.80 0.07 -36.68
N TRP A 441 27.99 1.34 -36.32
CA TRP A 441 28.96 2.19 -37.00
C TRP A 441 30.39 1.66 -36.86
N ALA A 442 30.84 1.35 -35.63
CA ALA A 442 32.17 0.80 -35.39
C ALA A 442 32.39 -0.55 -36.11
N LEU A 443 31.39 -1.43 -36.08
CA LEU A 443 31.42 -2.69 -36.81
C LEU A 443 31.52 -2.47 -38.32
N GLY A 444 30.78 -1.50 -38.86
CA GLY A 444 30.86 -1.16 -40.27
C GLY A 444 32.19 -0.55 -40.67
N VAL A 445 32.79 0.32 -39.84
CA VAL A 445 34.17 0.79 -40.06
C VAL A 445 35.11 -0.40 -40.18
N ALA A 446 35.02 -1.40 -39.29
CA ALA A 446 35.87 -2.59 -39.35
C ALA A 446 35.64 -3.42 -40.64
N VAL A 447 34.38 -3.69 -41.00
CA VAL A 447 34.03 -4.47 -42.20
C VAL A 447 34.46 -3.78 -43.49
N PHE A 448 34.22 -2.47 -43.61
CA PHE A 448 34.59 -1.72 -44.81
C PHE A 448 36.09 -1.44 -44.90
N THR A 449 36.78 -1.27 -43.78
CA THR A 449 38.24 -1.23 -43.75
C THR A 449 38.82 -2.56 -44.22
N TYR A 450 38.26 -3.69 -43.76
CA TYR A 450 38.66 -5.02 -44.23
C TYR A 450 38.41 -5.19 -45.74
N ALA A 451 37.28 -4.70 -46.25
CA ALA A 451 36.96 -4.73 -47.68
C ALA A 451 37.93 -3.90 -48.51
N GLU A 452 38.29 -2.69 -48.05
CA GLU A 452 39.26 -1.82 -48.71
C GLU A 452 40.65 -2.48 -48.79
N HIS A 453 41.14 -3.05 -47.68
CA HIS A 453 42.43 -3.74 -47.65
C HIS A 453 42.48 -4.95 -48.60
N ARG A 454 41.33 -5.56 -48.88
CA ARG A 454 41.19 -6.67 -49.85
C ARG A 454 40.97 -6.20 -51.29
N GLY A 455 40.90 -4.88 -51.53
CA GLY A 455 40.56 -4.33 -52.85
C GLY A 455 39.12 -4.63 -53.28
N ALA A 456 38.24 -4.92 -52.32
CA ALA A 456 36.85 -5.32 -52.54
C ALA A 456 35.87 -4.13 -52.54
N ILE A 457 36.35 -2.93 -52.85
CA ILE A 457 35.55 -1.71 -53.06
C ILE A 457 35.70 -1.28 -54.53
N MET A 458 34.60 -0.93 -55.17
CA MET A 458 34.56 -0.48 -56.56
C MET A 458 33.70 0.78 -56.73
N PRO A 459 33.85 1.53 -57.83
CA PRO A 459 32.94 2.62 -58.18
C PRO A 459 31.48 2.15 -58.29
N ASN A 460 30.55 2.99 -57.82
CA ASN A 460 29.10 2.72 -57.91
C ASN A 460 28.49 3.16 -59.26
N SER A 461 29.20 3.96 -60.06
CA SER A 461 28.72 4.41 -61.37
C SER A 461 28.83 3.33 -62.44
N ALA A 462 27.70 3.00 -63.08
CA ALA A 462 27.66 2.05 -64.20
C ALA A 462 28.49 2.51 -65.41
N VAL A 463 28.66 3.82 -65.59
CA VAL A 463 29.50 4.40 -66.67
C VAL A 463 30.96 4.07 -66.40
N VAL A 464 31.44 4.30 -65.18
CA VAL A 464 32.83 4.02 -64.79
C VAL A 464 33.10 2.52 -64.81
N LEU A 465 32.18 1.68 -64.36
CA LEU A 465 32.37 0.23 -64.36
C LEU A 465 32.53 -0.39 -65.76
N ARG A 466 32.06 0.28 -66.81
CA ARG A 466 32.20 -0.16 -68.22
C ARG A 466 33.32 0.56 -68.97
N SER A 467 33.93 1.56 -68.33
CA SER A 467 34.98 2.38 -68.93
C SER A 467 36.27 1.55 -69.13
N PRO A 468 37.03 1.76 -70.24
CA PRO A 468 38.30 1.09 -70.46
C PRO A 468 39.30 1.29 -69.31
N GLU A 469 39.27 2.45 -68.68
CA GLU A 469 40.20 2.86 -67.63
C GLU A 469 40.01 2.04 -66.34
N TRP A 470 38.77 1.69 -66.00
CA TRP A 470 38.47 0.78 -64.89
C TRP A 470 38.66 -0.70 -65.26
N THR A 471 38.16 -1.11 -66.42
CA THR A 471 38.15 -2.54 -66.83
C THR A 471 39.55 -3.07 -67.12
N LEU A 472 40.41 -2.27 -67.76
CA LEU A 472 41.80 -2.63 -68.03
C LEU A 472 42.66 -2.61 -66.75
N CYS A 473 42.29 -1.83 -65.73
CA CYS A 473 42.91 -1.90 -64.40
C CYS A 473 42.59 -3.20 -63.65
N GLY A 474 41.64 -4.02 -64.13
CA GLY A 474 41.40 -5.37 -63.62
C GLY A 474 42.25 -6.45 -64.29
N VAL A 475 43.07 -6.07 -65.29
CA VAL A 475 43.87 -6.97 -66.12
C VAL A 475 45.36 -6.64 -65.94
N PRO A 476 46.23 -7.62 -65.62
CA PRO A 476 47.67 -7.38 -65.54
C PRO A 476 48.24 -6.88 -66.87
N ARG A 477 49.26 -6.00 -66.82
CA ARG A 477 49.98 -5.53 -68.03
C ARG A 477 50.52 -6.65 -68.91
N THR A 478 50.70 -7.86 -68.39
CA THR A 478 51.19 -9.02 -69.15
C THR A 478 50.12 -9.68 -70.04
N GLU A 479 48.84 -9.30 -69.89
CA GLU A 479 47.71 -9.89 -70.61
C GLU A 479 47.08 -8.86 -71.56
N GLN A 480 46.76 -9.29 -72.78
CA GLN A 480 46.02 -8.48 -73.75
C GLN A 480 44.56 -8.89 -73.78
N ARG A 481 43.65 -7.92 -73.80
CA ARG A 481 42.21 -8.16 -73.99
C ARG A 481 41.66 -7.36 -75.15
N SER A 482 40.73 -7.98 -75.88
CA SER A 482 39.96 -7.30 -76.92
C SER A 482 38.72 -6.68 -76.30
N LEU A 483 38.56 -5.37 -76.41
CA LEU A 483 37.31 -4.67 -76.07
C LEU A 483 36.46 -4.54 -77.35
N LEU A 484 35.13 -4.60 -77.24
CA LEU A 484 34.23 -4.51 -78.40
C LEU A 484 34.27 -3.13 -79.09
N ALA A 485 34.74 -2.10 -78.39
CA ALA A 485 34.78 -0.71 -78.88
C ALA A 485 36.19 -0.25 -79.34
N THR A 486 37.25 -0.97 -78.97
CA THR A 486 38.66 -0.61 -79.24
C THR A 486 39.45 -1.87 -79.57
N GLN A 487 40.30 -1.83 -80.61
CA GLN A 487 41.22 -2.93 -80.95
C GLN A 487 42.07 -3.39 -79.73
N GLN A 488 42.68 -4.58 -79.85
CA GLN A 488 43.45 -5.23 -78.79
C GLN A 488 44.22 -4.25 -77.90
N THR A 489 43.87 -4.23 -76.61
CA THR A 489 44.41 -3.29 -75.64
C THR A 489 45.07 -4.05 -74.49
N GLN A 490 46.22 -3.56 -74.04
CA GLN A 490 46.99 -4.16 -72.95
C GLN A 490 46.37 -3.81 -71.60
N GLY A 491 46.41 -4.75 -70.64
CA GLY A 491 46.00 -4.48 -69.26
C GLY A 491 46.81 -3.32 -68.64
N LEU A 492 46.23 -2.65 -67.65
CA LEU A 492 46.81 -1.45 -67.03
C LEU A 492 47.42 -1.69 -65.65
N ALA A 493 47.08 -2.80 -64.99
CA ALA A 493 47.48 -3.09 -63.61
C ALA A 493 48.92 -3.60 -63.51
N GLU A 494 49.65 -3.08 -62.52
CA GLU A 494 50.96 -3.63 -62.14
C GLU A 494 50.80 -4.97 -61.40
N PRO A 495 51.79 -5.88 -61.45
CA PRO A 495 51.72 -7.16 -60.74
C PRO A 495 51.48 -6.96 -59.24
N GLY A 496 50.37 -7.51 -58.72
CA GLY A 496 49.98 -7.40 -57.31
C GLY A 496 49.24 -6.11 -56.92
N GLN A 497 49.04 -5.17 -57.85
CA GLN A 497 48.25 -3.97 -57.62
C GLN A 497 46.75 -4.29 -57.64
N SER A 498 45.99 -3.73 -56.69
CA SER A 498 44.52 -3.85 -56.71
C SER A 498 43.94 -3.03 -57.87
N GLN A 499 42.82 -3.50 -58.44
CA GLN A 499 42.11 -2.79 -59.51
C GLN A 499 41.75 -1.35 -59.11
N LEU A 500 41.30 -1.16 -57.87
CA LEU A 500 41.01 0.14 -57.31
C LEU A 500 42.27 1.02 -57.20
N GLY A 501 43.40 0.46 -56.75
CA GLY A 501 44.67 1.17 -56.66
C GLY A 501 45.18 1.63 -58.03
N CYS A 502 45.03 0.81 -59.07
CA CYS A 502 45.35 1.18 -60.45
C CYS A 502 44.45 2.32 -60.96
N PHE A 503 43.14 2.25 -60.68
CA PHE A 503 42.19 3.28 -61.13
C PHE A 503 42.44 4.64 -60.49
N ARG A 504 42.74 4.70 -59.18
CA ARG A 504 43.02 5.96 -58.46
C ARG A 504 44.25 6.73 -58.98
N GLN A 505 45.17 6.05 -59.67
CA GLN A 505 46.33 6.68 -60.30
C GLN A 505 46.02 7.29 -61.68
N ARG A 506 44.81 7.06 -62.21
CA ARG A 506 44.37 7.59 -63.51
C ARG A 506 43.83 9.00 -63.36
N TRP A 507 44.07 9.85 -64.35
CA TRP A 507 43.60 11.23 -64.32
C TRP A 507 42.07 11.30 -64.39
N GLU A 508 41.42 10.31 -65.00
CA GLU A 508 39.97 10.15 -65.07
C GLU A 508 39.34 9.90 -63.67
N ALA A 509 40.13 9.40 -62.71
CA ALA A 509 39.69 9.20 -61.33
C ALA A 509 39.93 10.43 -60.43
N SER A 510 40.53 11.52 -60.94
CA SER A 510 40.85 12.73 -60.15
C SER A 510 39.64 13.40 -59.52
N SER A 511 38.45 13.24 -60.11
CA SER A 511 37.19 13.77 -59.59
C SER A 511 36.48 12.84 -58.59
N TYR A 512 37.00 11.64 -58.33
CA TYR A 512 36.42 10.71 -57.35
C TYR A 512 36.96 11.02 -55.95
N PRO A 513 36.08 11.16 -54.93
CA PRO A 513 36.52 11.35 -53.57
C PRO A 513 37.16 10.07 -53.03
N ASP A 514 38.22 10.20 -52.25
CA ASP A 514 38.85 9.05 -51.60
C ASP A 514 37.84 8.26 -50.75
N PHE A 515 37.94 6.92 -50.82
CA PHE A 515 37.13 6.05 -50.00
C PHE A 515 37.51 6.24 -48.53
N ASN A 516 36.52 6.51 -47.68
CA ASN A 516 36.72 6.59 -46.25
C ASN A 516 35.79 5.58 -45.56
N PRO A 517 36.30 4.47 -44.99
CA PRO A 517 35.48 3.44 -44.36
C PRO A 517 34.55 3.97 -43.27
N SER A 518 35.00 4.96 -42.48
CA SER A 518 34.22 5.52 -41.37
C SER A 518 33.04 6.36 -41.85
N MET A 519 33.27 7.21 -42.87
CA MET A 519 32.22 8.03 -43.48
C MET A 519 31.29 7.18 -44.34
N TYR A 520 31.81 6.16 -45.04
CA TYR A 520 30.99 5.21 -45.79
C TYR A 520 30.05 4.44 -44.88
N SER A 521 30.54 3.99 -43.71
CA SER A 521 29.70 3.32 -42.72
C SER A 521 28.62 4.25 -42.16
N LEU A 522 28.96 5.51 -41.88
CA LEU A 522 28.02 6.50 -41.36
C LEU A 522 26.93 6.85 -42.39
N ASP A 523 27.32 7.03 -43.65
CA ASP A 523 26.43 7.29 -44.80
C ASP A 523 25.48 6.11 -45.10
N THR A 524 25.93 4.88 -44.80
CA THR A 524 25.10 3.66 -44.90
C THR A 524 24.14 3.53 -43.72
N LEU A 525 24.58 3.89 -42.51
CA LEU A 525 23.80 3.73 -41.28
C LEU A 525 22.74 4.82 -41.08
N LEU A 526 23.01 6.04 -41.51
CA LEU A 526 22.12 7.20 -41.28
C LEU A 526 21.45 7.60 -42.60
N PRO A 527 20.29 7.00 -42.95
CA PRO A 527 19.71 7.13 -44.28
C PRO A 527 19.27 8.57 -44.63
N VAL A 528 19.03 9.40 -43.61
CA VAL A 528 18.61 10.80 -43.77
C VAL A 528 19.80 11.72 -44.08
N LEU A 529 21.02 11.31 -43.75
CA LEU A 529 22.23 12.07 -44.06
C LEU A 529 22.82 11.57 -45.39
N ASP A 530 23.12 12.50 -46.29
CA ASP A 530 23.88 12.20 -47.49
C ASP A 530 25.29 12.75 -47.34
N MET A 531 26.25 11.85 -47.13
CA MET A 531 27.68 12.19 -47.00
C MET A 531 28.46 11.94 -48.28
N GLY A 532 27.78 11.52 -49.36
CA GLY A 532 28.34 11.32 -50.70
C GLY A 532 29.12 10.02 -50.90
N GLN A 533 29.62 9.36 -49.86
CA GLN A 533 30.45 8.15 -49.98
C GLN A 533 29.73 6.98 -50.68
N LYS A 534 28.44 6.76 -50.39
CA LYS A 534 27.61 5.71 -51.03
C LYS A 534 27.28 6.00 -52.50
N ALA A 535 27.30 7.28 -52.90
CA ALA A 535 27.06 7.67 -54.28
C ALA A 535 28.23 7.27 -55.19
N PHE A 536 29.46 7.29 -54.66
CA PHE A 536 30.67 6.98 -55.42
C PHE A 536 31.15 5.54 -55.26
N TRP A 537 30.93 4.89 -54.11
CA TRP A 537 31.55 3.61 -53.77
C TRP A 537 30.54 2.49 -53.47
N ARG A 538 30.87 1.25 -53.87
CA ARG A 538 30.11 0.04 -53.50
C ARG A 538 31.03 -1.17 -53.28
N PRO A 539 30.69 -2.10 -52.37
CA PRO A 539 31.44 -3.34 -52.23
C PRO A 539 31.36 -4.24 -53.47
N ASN A 540 32.44 -4.93 -53.79
CA ASN A 540 32.55 -5.83 -54.94
C ASN A 540 32.42 -7.31 -54.55
N PRO A 541 31.27 -7.97 -54.78
CA PRO A 541 31.07 -9.37 -54.36
C PRO A 541 31.97 -10.39 -55.08
N LEU A 542 32.63 -9.99 -56.19
CA LEU A 542 33.46 -10.88 -57.00
C LEU A 542 34.87 -11.11 -56.42
N VAL A 543 35.28 -10.32 -55.42
CA VAL A 543 36.61 -10.37 -54.81
C VAL A 543 36.51 -10.94 -53.38
N PRO A 544 37.50 -11.71 -52.89
CA PRO A 544 37.51 -12.22 -51.52
C PRO A 544 37.27 -11.12 -50.47
N GLY A 545 36.28 -11.33 -49.59
CA GLY A 545 35.86 -10.35 -48.59
C GLY A 545 34.74 -9.41 -49.05
N GLY A 546 34.53 -9.27 -50.36
CA GLY A 546 33.48 -8.40 -50.91
C GLY A 546 32.06 -8.93 -50.73
N LEU A 547 31.86 -10.25 -50.70
CA LEU A 547 30.56 -10.86 -50.36
C LEU A 547 30.14 -10.52 -48.92
N VAL A 548 31.09 -10.52 -47.98
CA VAL A 548 30.84 -10.15 -46.58
C VAL A 548 30.48 -8.66 -46.51
N ALA A 549 31.24 -7.81 -47.19
CA ALA A 549 31.03 -6.37 -47.19
C ALA A 549 29.71 -5.94 -47.84
N ILE A 550 29.29 -6.57 -48.96
CA ILE A 550 28.01 -6.25 -49.60
C ILE A 550 26.82 -6.72 -48.75
N ASN A 551 26.91 -7.89 -48.12
CA ASN A 551 25.86 -8.39 -47.24
C ASN A 551 25.73 -7.49 -45.99
N TYR A 552 26.86 -7.06 -45.44
CA TYR A 552 26.87 -6.13 -44.31
C TYR A 552 26.33 -4.76 -44.71
N PHE A 553 26.64 -4.25 -45.91
CA PHE A 553 26.09 -3.00 -46.43
C PHE A 553 24.55 -3.03 -46.46
N TYR A 554 23.94 -4.10 -46.97
CA TYR A 554 22.48 -4.23 -46.96
C TYR A 554 21.91 -4.37 -45.53
N PHE A 555 22.56 -5.16 -44.69
CA PHE A 555 22.18 -5.31 -43.28
C PHE A 555 22.23 -3.98 -42.52
N GLN A 556 23.32 -3.22 -42.66
CA GLN A 556 23.51 -1.93 -42.01
C GLN A 556 22.51 -0.89 -42.52
N SER A 557 22.17 -0.92 -43.81
CA SER A 557 21.12 -0.05 -44.38
C SER A 557 19.75 -0.32 -43.74
N ILE A 558 19.36 -1.59 -43.60
CA ILE A 558 18.08 -1.98 -42.98
C ILE A 558 18.06 -1.58 -41.50
N ILE A 559 19.13 -1.87 -40.76
CA ILE A 559 19.25 -1.51 -39.35
C ILE A 559 19.28 -0.01 -39.14
N GLY A 560 19.94 0.73 -40.03
CA GLY A 560 19.97 2.19 -40.02
C GLY A 560 18.58 2.81 -40.06
N TRP A 561 17.75 2.36 -41.00
CA TRP A 561 16.33 2.75 -41.06
C TRP A 561 15.56 2.34 -39.80
N ALA A 562 15.70 1.09 -39.35
CA ALA A 562 14.98 0.58 -38.20
C ALA A 562 15.33 1.35 -36.91
N LEU A 563 16.62 1.54 -36.60
CA LEU A 563 17.08 2.25 -35.42
C LEU A 563 16.75 3.75 -35.49
N SER A 564 16.83 4.37 -36.66
CA SER A 564 16.48 5.79 -36.82
C SER A 564 14.98 6.03 -36.55
N LEU A 565 14.11 5.19 -37.12
CA LEU A 565 12.67 5.26 -36.87
C LEU A 565 12.33 4.96 -35.40
N LEU A 566 12.98 3.95 -34.81
CA LEU A 566 12.82 3.59 -33.40
C LEU A 566 13.30 4.71 -32.46
N ALA A 567 14.41 5.37 -32.77
CA ALA A 567 14.92 6.51 -32.00
C ALA A 567 13.92 7.68 -32.05
N VAL A 568 13.44 8.04 -33.24
CA VAL A 568 12.42 9.09 -33.42
C VAL A 568 11.15 8.73 -32.64
N ALA A 569 10.68 7.49 -32.74
CA ALA A 569 9.50 7.02 -32.03
C ALA A 569 9.68 6.97 -30.50
N GLY A 570 10.90 6.69 -30.03
CA GLY A 570 11.27 6.72 -28.62
C GLY A 570 11.31 8.15 -28.05
N PHE A 571 11.91 9.09 -28.78
CA PHE A 571 11.99 10.50 -28.39
C PHE A 571 10.64 11.23 -28.49
N SER A 572 9.82 10.92 -29.50
CA SER A 572 8.47 11.46 -29.63
C SER A 572 7.48 10.88 -28.62
N GLY A 573 7.85 9.79 -27.93
CA GLY A 573 6.98 9.10 -26.99
C GLY A 573 5.92 8.21 -27.64
N LEU A 574 5.89 8.06 -28.97
CA LEU A 574 4.95 7.20 -29.69
C LEU A 574 5.05 5.71 -29.30
N VAL A 575 6.22 5.27 -28.84
CA VAL A 575 6.43 3.88 -28.35
C VAL A 575 5.91 3.68 -26.92
N LYS A 576 5.69 4.77 -26.17
CA LYS A 576 5.13 4.69 -24.81
C LYS A 576 3.66 4.30 -24.96
N SER A 577 3.34 3.03 -24.76
CA SER A 577 1.94 2.62 -24.60
C SER A 577 1.36 3.37 -23.39
N PRO A 578 0.16 3.97 -23.52
CA PRO A 578 -0.50 4.69 -22.44
C PRO A 578 -0.74 3.80 -21.21
#